data_AF-A0A9D5PDW0-F1
#
_entry.id   AF-A0A9D5PDW0-F1
#
_cell.length_a   1.000
_cell.length_b   1.000
_cell.length_c   1.000
_cell.angle_alpha   90.00
_cell.angle_beta   90.00
_cell.angle_gamma   90.00
#
_symmetry.space_group_name_H-M   'P 1'
#
loop_
_entity.id
_entity.type
_entity.pdbx_description
1 polymer ?
#
loop_
_entity_poly.entity_id
_entity_poly.type
_entity_poly.pdbx_seq_one_letter_code
_entity_poly.pdbx_strand_id
1 'polypeptide(L)'
;MWKKVFLWLASVLLLGVFSGCGTAQAPKMLSEDIEILTVYAPEIKVLKNRSLRTNSKEKYEAALKLAQGVDFSLTRSVETLDQIFSAADALTTRSVEYGDEIAFYYNYQDHFVRFRFWRSKNVITESEVRIK
;
A
#
# COMPACT_ATOMS: atom_id res chain seq x y z
N MET A 1 62.09 -16.74 21.94
CA MET A 1 61.84 -15.29 22.12
C MET A 1 61.60 -14.68 20.74
N TRP A 2 60.39 -14.75 20.19
CA TRP A 2 59.41 -13.65 20.22
C TRP A 2 59.97 -12.30 19.76
N LYS A 3 59.74 -11.97 18.48
CA LYS A 3 59.03 -10.75 18.06
C LYS A 3 58.88 -10.66 16.53
N LYS A 4 57.63 -10.84 16.07
CA LYS A 4 56.92 -10.04 15.04
C LYS A 4 57.57 -10.04 13.63
N VAL A 5 57.21 -10.86 12.65
CA VAL A 5 55.89 -11.07 12.01
C VAL A 5 54.99 -9.84 12.13
N PHE A 6 55.15 -8.89 11.22
CA PHE A 6 54.09 -7.94 10.84
C PHE A 6 54.54 -7.23 9.56
N LEU A 7 53.60 -6.98 8.64
CA LEU A 7 53.76 -6.29 7.34
C LEU A 7 54.04 -7.16 6.11
N TRP A 8 53.22 -8.19 5.92
CA TRP A 8 52.85 -8.66 4.58
C TRP A 8 51.36 -8.98 4.58
N LEU A 9 50.49 -7.97 4.63
CA LEU A 9 49.02 -8.11 4.47
C LEU A 9 48.34 -6.73 4.41
N ALA A 10 48.69 -5.93 3.39
CA ALA A 10 48.00 -4.67 3.09
C ALA A 10 47.57 -4.59 1.62
N SER A 11 47.34 -5.73 0.97
CA SER A 11 46.97 -5.79 -0.46
C SER A 11 45.76 -6.68 -0.78
N VAL A 12 44.95 -7.09 0.20
CA VAL A 12 43.73 -7.86 -0.05
C VAL A 12 42.62 -7.45 0.91
N LEU A 13 42.13 -6.21 0.82
CA LEU A 13 40.95 -5.75 1.55
C LEU A 13 40.13 -4.75 0.72
N LEU A 14 40.07 -4.96 -0.59
CA LEU A 14 39.34 -4.10 -1.55
C LEU A 14 38.42 -4.89 -2.51
N LEU A 15 38.02 -6.10 -2.13
CA LEU A 15 37.04 -6.90 -2.88
C LEU A 15 36.10 -7.60 -1.89
N GLY A 16 35.18 -6.84 -1.29
CA GLY A 16 34.26 -7.40 -0.31
C GLY A 16 33.05 -6.54 0.04
N VAL A 17 32.71 -5.52 -0.75
CA VAL A 17 31.53 -4.67 -0.50
C VAL A 17 30.75 -4.44 -1.79
N PHE A 18 30.11 -5.49 -2.30
CA PHE A 18 28.91 -5.38 -3.14
C PHE A 18 27.89 -6.43 -2.68
N SER A 19 27.63 -6.45 -1.37
CA SER A 19 26.46 -7.12 -0.80
C SER A 19 25.34 -6.08 -0.72
N GLY A 20 24.40 -6.13 -1.65
CA GLY A 20 23.23 -5.26 -1.61
C GLY A 20 22.65 -4.96 -2.99
N CYS A 21 22.38 -5.99 -3.80
CA CYS A 21 21.34 -5.86 -4.81
C CYS A 21 20.01 -5.76 -4.04
N GLY A 22 19.70 -4.58 -3.53
CA GLY A 22 18.35 -4.26 -3.13
C GLY A 22 17.52 -4.41 -4.38
N THR A 23 16.71 -5.45 -4.45
CA THR A 23 15.66 -5.56 -5.47
C THR A 23 14.84 -4.28 -5.34
N ALA A 24 15.07 -3.32 -6.23
CA ALA A 24 14.29 -2.10 -6.29
C ALA A 24 12.84 -2.55 -6.41
N GLN A 25 12.06 -2.35 -5.35
CA GLN A 25 10.64 -2.67 -5.38
C GLN A 25 10.06 -1.86 -6.54
N ALA A 26 9.40 -2.55 -7.46
CA ALA A 26 8.85 -1.91 -8.64
C ALA A 26 8.03 -0.68 -8.20
N PRO A 27 8.14 0.45 -8.92
CA PRO A 27 7.38 1.64 -8.58
C PRO A 27 5.89 1.28 -8.53
N LYS A 28 5.20 1.77 -7.50
CA LYS A 28 3.76 1.62 -7.40
C LYS A 28 3.08 2.39 -8.51
N MET A 29 1.98 1.84 -9.03
CA MET A 29 1.15 2.52 -10.01
C MET A 29 0.27 3.55 -9.32
N LEU A 30 0.00 4.70 -9.94
CA LEU A 30 -0.85 5.70 -9.30
C LEU A 30 -2.30 5.22 -9.31
N SER A 31 -3.04 5.51 -8.25
CA SER A 31 -4.46 5.15 -8.13
C SER A 31 -5.35 5.78 -9.19
N GLU A 32 -4.85 6.76 -9.95
CA GLU A 32 -5.59 7.46 -11.02
C GLU A 32 -5.15 6.98 -12.41
N ASP A 33 -4.16 6.08 -12.50
CA ASP A 33 -3.72 5.52 -13.79
C ASP A 33 -4.82 4.63 -14.37
N ILE A 34 -5.14 4.83 -15.65
CA ILE A 34 -6.21 4.08 -16.34
C ILE A 34 -6.03 2.56 -16.30
N GLU A 35 -4.78 2.10 -16.19
CA GLU A 35 -4.42 0.69 -16.19
C GLU A 35 -4.75 -0.04 -14.88
N ILE A 36 -5.00 0.68 -13.76
CA ILE A 36 -5.29 0.05 -12.45
C ILE A 36 -6.47 -0.90 -12.52
N LEU A 37 -7.51 -0.52 -13.27
CA LEU A 37 -8.74 -1.27 -13.37
C LEU A 37 -8.56 -2.57 -14.14
N THR A 38 -7.51 -2.67 -14.94
CA THR A 38 -7.17 -3.87 -15.72
C THR A 38 -6.13 -4.72 -14.99
N VAL A 39 -5.05 -4.09 -14.49
CA VAL A 39 -3.95 -4.79 -13.79
C VAL A 39 -4.43 -5.41 -12.48
N TYR A 40 -5.26 -4.69 -11.71
CA TYR A 40 -5.81 -5.15 -10.43
C TYR A 40 -7.29 -5.55 -10.51
N ALA A 41 -7.78 -5.88 -11.71
CA ALA A 41 -9.17 -6.31 -11.90
C ALA A 41 -9.60 -7.46 -10.96
N PRO A 42 -8.77 -8.50 -10.70
CA PRO A 42 -9.13 -9.58 -9.78
C PRO A 42 -9.32 -9.08 -8.34
N GLU A 43 -8.41 -8.26 -7.84
CA GLU A 43 -8.45 -7.69 -6.49
C GLU A 43 -9.65 -6.76 -6.34
N ILE A 44 -9.86 -5.85 -7.30
CA ILE A 44 -11.02 -4.93 -7.32
C ILE A 44 -12.34 -5.72 -7.32
N LYS A 45 -12.42 -6.81 -8.10
CA LYS A 45 -13.60 -7.69 -8.11
C LYS A 45 -13.88 -8.29 -6.74
N VAL A 46 -12.84 -8.70 -6.01
CA VAL A 46 -12.98 -9.23 -4.64
C VAL A 46 -13.41 -8.14 -3.66
N LEU A 47 -12.81 -6.95 -3.71
CA LEU A 47 -13.19 -5.82 -2.85
C LEU A 47 -14.63 -5.36 -3.11
N LYS A 48 -15.08 -5.40 -4.36
CA LYS A 48 -16.45 -5.06 -4.75
C LYS A 48 -17.47 -6.16 -4.48
N ASN A 49 -17.02 -7.37 -4.11
CA ASN A 49 -17.93 -8.47 -3.82
C ASN A 49 -18.65 -8.24 -2.48
N ARG A 50 -19.97 -8.06 -2.55
CA ARG A 50 -20.84 -7.82 -1.38
C ARG A 50 -21.20 -9.08 -0.60
N SER A 51 -20.97 -10.28 -1.15
CA SER A 51 -21.19 -11.53 -0.40
C SER A 51 -20.06 -11.81 0.60
N LEU A 52 -18.89 -11.18 0.41
CA LEU A 52 -17.74 -11.28 1.31
C LEU A 52 -17.77 -10.15 2.33
N ARG A 53 -17.57 -10.49 3.59
CA ARG A 53 -17.41 -9.50 4.68
C ARG A 53 -16.04 -8.83 4.60
N THR A 54 -15.95 -7.60 5.12
CA THR A 54 -14.68 -6.86 5.19
C THR A 54 -13.60 -7.56 6.01
N ASN A 55 -13.99 -8.47 6.90
CA ASN A 55 -13.07 -9.27 7.71
C ASN A 55 -12.74 -10.67 7.12
N SER A 56 -13.04 -10.91 5.84
CA SER A 56 -12.71 -12.17 5.17
C SER A 56 -11.24 -12.17 4.72
N LYS A 57 -10.66 -13.37 4.62
CA LYS A 57 -9.27 -13.55 4.15
C LYS A 57 -9.08 -12.98 2.74
N GLU A 58 -10.04 -13.24 1.87
CA GLU A 58 -10.02 -12.85 0.46
C GLU A 58 -10.00 -11.32 0.31
N LYS A 59 -10.86 -10.60 1.05
CA LYS A 59 -10.86 -9.14 1.01
C LYS A 59 -9.58 -8.55 1.60
N TYR A 60 -9.06 -9.13 2.69
CA TYR A 60 -7.78 -8.71 3.24
C TYR A 60 -6.62 -8.90 2.24
N GLU A 61 -6.50 -10.07 1.62
CA GLU A 61 -5.42 -10.36 0.66
C GLU A 61 -5.52 -9.48 -0.60
N ALA A 62 -6.73 -9.24 -1.10
CA ALA A 62 -6.96 -8.33 -2.23
C ALA A 62 -6.58 -6.89 -1.88
N ALA A 63 -6.97 -6.41 -0.69
CA ALA A 63 -6.60 -5.10 -0.18
C ALA A 63 -5.09 -4.97 0.01
N LEU A 64 -4.43 -6.01 0.53
CA LEU A 64 -2.99 -6.02 0.76
C LEU A 64 -2.21 -5.87 -0.55
N LYS A 65 -2.58 -6.64 -1.58
CA LYS A 65 -1.96 -6.54 -2.90
C LYS A 65 -2.15 -5.16 -3.51
N LEU A 66 -3.36 -4.60 -3.45
CA LEU A 66 -3.62 -3.24 -3.91
C LEU A 66 -2.77 -2.21 -3.16
N ALA A 67 -2.70 -2.27 -1.83
CA ALA A 67 -1.89 -1.34 -1.02
C ALA A 67 -0.38 -1.44 -1.31
N GLN A 68 0.10 -2.63 -1.67
CA GLN A 68 1.51 -2.86 -2.02
C GLN A 68 1.86 -2.39 -3.43
N GLY A 69 0.92 -2.47 -4.37
CA GLY A 69 1.16 -2.21 -5.78
C GLY A 69 0.60 -0.89 -6.33
N VAL A 70 -0.30 -0.23 -5.59
CA VAL A 70 -0.94 1.04 -5.95
C VAL A 70 -0.58 2.11 -4.93
N ASP A 71 -0.20 3.28 -5.44
CA ASP A 71 0.01 4.49 -4.66
C ASP A 71 -1.25 5.36 -4.69
N PHE A 72 -1.84 5.55 -3.52
CA PHE A 72 -3.03 6.36 -3.31
C PHE A 72 -2.70 7.80 -2.89
N SER A 73 -1.41 8.15 -2.70
CA SER A 73 -0.96 9.47 -2.24
C SER A 73 -1.46 10.64 -3.11
N LEU A 74 -1.76 10.35 -4.38
CA LEU A 74 -2.23 11.31 -5.37
C LEU A 74 -3.69 11.08 -5.80
N THR A 75 -4.48 10.26 -5.08
CA THR A 75 -5.92 10.15 -5.37
C THR A 75 -6.58 11.52 -5.21
N ARG A 76 -7.33 11.96 -6.22
CA ARG A 76 -8.01 13.26 -6.25
C ARG A 76 -9.52 13.14 -6.34
N SER A 77 -10.06 12.02 -6.81
CA SER A 77 -11.49 11.86 -7.03
C SER A 77 -12.11 10.78 -6.15
N VAL A 78 -13.30 11.07 -5.61
CA VAL A 78 -14.14 10.05 -4.96
C VAL A 78 -14.57 8.98 -5.96
N GLU A 79 -14.75 9.34 -7.24
CA GLU A 79 -15.14 8.39 -8.30
C GLU A 79 -14.10 7.27 -8.45
N THR A 80 -12.81 7.60 -8.34
CA THR A 80 -11.72 6.64 -8.36
C THR A 80 -11.85 5.62 -7.23
N LEU A 81 -12.27 6.07 -6.05
CA LEU A 81 -12.56 5.17 -4.92
C LEU A 81 -13.76 4.27 -5.22
N ASP A 82 -14.83 4.80 -5.82
CA ASP A 82 -16.02 4.02 -6.19
C ASP A 82 -15.74 2.96 -7.27
N GLN A 83 -14.76 3.22 -8.13
CA GLN A 83 -14.31 2.26 -9.13
C GLN A 83 -13.56 1.08 -8.51
N ILE A 84 -12.75 1.34 -7.48
CA ILE A 84 -11.86 0.36 -6.82
C ILE A 84 -12.56 -0.40 -5.69
N PHE A 85 -13.29 0.31 -4.83
CA PHE A 85 -13.85 -0.21 -3.58
C PHE A 85 -15.38 -0.41 -3.67
N SER A 86 -15.92 -1.22 -2.77
CA SER A 86 -17.36 -1.30 -2.56
C SER A 86 -17.81 -0.15 -1.67
N ALA A 87 -18.80 0.64 -2.12
CA ALA A 87 -19.44 1.65 -1.26
C ALA A 87 -20.06 1.06 0.02
N ALA A 88 -20.41 -0.23 0.03
CA ALA A 88 -20.94 -0.92 1.22
C ALA A 88 -19.87 -1.17 2.30
N ASP A 89 -18.58 -1.11 1.93
CA ASP A 89 -17.47 -1.28 2.88
C ASP A 89 -16.99 0.08 3.44
N ALA A 90 -17.52 1.19 2.91
CA ALA A 90 -17.07 2.53 3.26
C ALA A 90 -17.60 2.96 4.64
N LEU A 91 -16.70 3.32 5.53
CA LEU A 91 -17.01 3.97 6.80
C LEU A 91 -16.83 5.47 6.62
N THR A 92 -17.92 6.24 6.63
CA THR A 92 -17.88 7.69 6.46
C THR A 92 -18.06 8.39 7.80
N THR A 93 -17.10 9.25 8.17
CA THR A 93 -17.18 10.10 9.37
C THR A 93 -17.13 11.56 8.94
N ARG A 94 -18.00 12.41 9.50
CA ARG A 94 -17.97 13.85 9.20
C ARG A 94 -17.05 14.56 10.20
N SER A 95 -16.10 15.34 9.70
CA SER A 95 -15.31 16.25 10.52
C SER A 95 -15.47 17.69 10.04
N VAL A 96 -15.63 18.61 10.98
CA VAL A 96 -15.75 20.05 10.70
C VAL A 96 -14.39 20.66 10.35
N GLU A 97 -13.30 20.04 10.81
CA GLU A 97 -11.94 20.60 10.76
C GLU A 97 -11.14 20.13 9.53
N TYR A 98 -11.37 18.89 9.08
CA TYR A 98 -10.58 18.24 8.01
C TYR A 98 -11.42 17.73 6.82
N GLY A 99 -12.72 18.03 6.79
CA GLY A 99 -13.66 17.50 5.80
C GLY A 99 -14.22 16.13 6.18
N ASP A 100 -14.97 15.52 5.26
CA ASP A 100 -15.52 14.18 5.47
C ASP A 100 -14.42 13.14 5.26
N GLU A 101 -14.30 12.19 6.18
CA GLU A 101 -13.41 11.03 6.05
C GLU A 101 -14.18 9.85 5.46
N ILE A 102 -13.61 9.19 4.46
CA ILE A 102 -14.00 7.88 3.96
C ILE A 102 -12.89 6.89 4.31
N ALA A 103 -13.22 5.84 5.05
CA ALA A 103 -12.29 4.77 5.40
C ALA A 103 -12.78 3.41 4.89
N PHE A 104 -11.85 2.62 4.34
CA PHE A 104 -12.04 1.22 4.02
C PHE A 104 -11.11 0.40 4.90
N TYR A 105 -11.69 -0.51 5.68
CA TYR A 105 -10.95 -1.30 6.66
C TYR A 105 -11.15 -2.80 6.42
N TYR A 106 -10.06 -3.47 6.06
CA TYR A 106 -10.04 -4.90 5.76
C TYR A 106 -9.11 -5.59 6.75
N ASN A 107 -9.63 -6.54 7.53
CA ASN A 107 -8.88 -7.19 8.60
C ASN A 107 -9.01 -8.70 8.51
N TYR A 108 -7.95 -9.43 8.83
CA TYR A 108 -7.99 -10.88 8.93
C TYR A 108 -7.05 -11.32 10.03
N GLN A 109 -7.58 -12.08 10.99
CA GLN A 109 -6.86 -12.42 12.23
C GLN A 109 -6.35 -11.15 12.94
N ASP A 110 -5.04 -11.05 13.18
CA ASP A 110 -4.36 -9.92 13.82
C ASP A 110 -3.78 -8.89 12.83
N HIS A 111 -4.03 -9.08 11.53
CA HIS A 111 -3.58 -8.19 10.46
C HIS A 111 -4.68 -7.27 9.94
N PHE A 112 -4.28 -6.13 9.38
CA PHE A 112 -5.19 -5.22 8.70
C PHE A 112 -4.56 -4.43 7.56
N VAL A 113 -5.41 -4.01 6.63
CA VAL A 113 -5.15 -2.98 5.64
C VAL A 113 -6.23 -1.90 5.78
N ARG A 114 -5.81 -0.65 5.94
CA ARG A 114 -6.70 0.49 6.10
C ARG A 114 -6.36 1.56 5.09
N PHE A 115 -7.35 1.94 4.30
CA PHE A 115 -7.31 3.09 3.41
C PHE A 115 -8.18 4.18 4.00
N ARG A 116 -7.65 5.39 4.18
CA ARG A 116 -8.39 6.56 4.65
C ARG A 116 -8.22 7.68 3.65
N PHE A 117 -9.31 8.38 3.37
CA PHE A 117 -9.34 9.48 2.44
C PHE A 117 -10.14 10.61 3.05
N TRP A 118 -9.56 11.81 3.10
CA TRP A 118 -10.27 13.01 3.49
C TRP A 118 -10.77 13.70 2.24
N ARG A 119 -12.00 14.19 2.27
CA ARG A 119 -12.64 14.80 1.11
C ARG A 119 -13.42 16.06 1.44
N SER A 120 -13.50 16.90 0.42
CA SER A 120 -14.50 17.97 0.32
C SER A 120 -15.34 17.73 -0.92
N LYS A 121 -16.63 17.44 -0.73
CA LYS A 121 -17.56 17.02 -1.80
C LYS A 121 -17.04 15.77 -2.54
N ASN A 122 -16.61 15.93 -3.79
CA ASN A 122 -16.11 14.84 -4.64
C ASN A 122 -14.58 14.86 -4.81
N VAL A 123 -13.89 15.75 -4.10
CA VAL A 123 -12.43 15.92 -4.21
C VAL A 123 -11.75 15.33 -2.98
N ILE A 124 -10.79 14.44 -3.20
CA ILE A 124 -9.91 13.92 -2.17
C ILE A 124 -8.78 14.93 -1.92
N THR A 125 -8.64 15.32 -0.66
CA THR A 125 -7.64 16.31 -0.21
C THR A 125 -6.41 15.64 0.39
N GLU A 126 -6.61 14.50 1.06
CA GLU A 126 -5.56 13.73 1.70
C GLU A 126 -5.90 12.24 1.68
N SER A 127 -4.87 11.40 1.67
CA SER A 127 -4.99 9.95 1.65
C SER A 127 -3.97 9.32 2.59
N GLU A 128 -4.35 8.25 3.27
CA GLU A 128 -3.48 7.47 4.13
C GLU A 128 -3.73 5.98 3.91
N VAL A 129 -2.64 5.21 3.74
CA VAL A 129 -2.69 3.76 3.65
C VAL A 129 -1.84 3.16 4.78
N ARG A 130 -2.43 2.31 5.61
CA ARG A 130 -1.72 1.58 6.67
C ARG A 130 -1.90 0.08 6.51
N ILE A 131 -0.80 -0.65 6.72
CA ILE A 131 -0.74 -2.11 6.73
C ILE A 131 -0.14 -2.53 8.08
N LYS A 132 -0.73 -3.54 8.71
CA LYS A 132 -0.21 -4.21 9.90
C LYS A 132 -0.42 -5.72 9.78
#